data_AF-A0A8J7PSL0-F1
#
_entry.id   AF-A0A8J7PSL0-F1
#
_cell.length_a   1.000
_cell.length_b   1.000
_cell.length_c   1.000
_cell.angle_alpha   90.00
_cell.angle_beta   90.00
_cell.angle_gamma   90.00
#
_symmetry.space_group_name_H-M   'P 1'
#
loop_
_entity.id
_entity.type
_entity.pdbx_description
1 polymer ?
#
loop_
_entity_poly.entity_id
_entity_poly.type
_entity_poly.pdbx_seq_one_letter_code
_entity_poly.pdbx_strand_id
1 'polypeptide(L)'
;MVALARQRQFLTRAVNPYRGAWLLAGVTALWFGAGMLRLEARSWDPQDWARVLSALVTDAHLSIQGKVAAVAILLGILLIVLVIWCRFNLPRDPSTFRRPHQRGKALRYYVTGLKGGLDYAVLMRPGGECLEEAWEARHCRDCLTQLPRVPGLAEHVARTLDDQVTYWRQAAEQIHQGMSALDAVVAPARQGGNRRLVFDTEYGGLFFAYLRPPVPGAPDAEPVYLFAAALSQEAVNMKVADTHFDLLLRALKQIETNVRVA
;
A
#
# COMPACT_ATOMS: atom_id res chain seq x y z
N MET A 1 0.66 10.29 -26.64
CA MET A 1 0.38 10.59 -25.21
C MET A 1 -1.11 10.59 -24.85
N VAL A 2 -2.05 10.76 -25.79
CA VAL A 2 -3.51 10.81 -25.51
C VAL A 2 -4.10 9.46 -25.04
N ALA A 3 -3.47 8.33 -25.36
CA ALA A 3 -3.94 7.00 -24.95
C ALA A 3 -3.81 6.68 -23.45
N LEU A 4 -2.98 7.43 -22.70
CA LEU A 4 -2.72 7.18 -21.27
C LEU A 4 -3.71 7.89 -20.33
N ALA A 5 -4.41 8.91 -20.82
CA ALA A 5 -5.33 9.73 -20.02
C ALA A 5 -6.61 8.99 -19.59
N ARG A 6 -6.96 7.86 -20.23
CA ARG A 6 -8.17 7.07 -19.89
C ARG A 6 -7.95 6.03 -18.79
N GLN A 7 -6.72 5.75 -18.37
CA GLN A 7 -6.50 4.83 -17.26
C GLN A 7 -6.54 5.60 -15.94
N ARG A 8 -7.67 5.50 -15.21
CA ARG A 8 -7.79 6.01 -13.81
C ARG A 8 -6.69 5.49 -12.88
N GLN A 9 -5.97 4.43 -13.26
CA GLN A 9 -4.86 3.83 -12.52
C GLN A 9 -3.48 4.12 -13.13
N PHE A 10 -3.36 5.05 -14.08
CA PHE A 10 -2.08 5.36 -14.72
C PHE A 10 -1.05 5.85 -13.70
N LEU A 11 -1.42 6.79 -12.82
CA LEU A 11 -0.49 7.31 -11.82
C LEU A 11 -0.02 6.22 -10.85
N THR A 12 -0.92 5.32 -10.43
CA THR A 12 -0.59 4.25 -9.47
C THR A 12 0.19 3.10 -10.09
N ARG A 13 0.03 2.82 -11.40
CA ARG A 13 0.74 1.72 -12.09
C ARG A 13 1.99 2.17 -12.84
N ALA A 14 1.92 3.30 -13.52
CA ALA A 14 3.00 3.79 -14.37
C ALA A 14 4.02 4.61 -13.56
N VAL A 15 3.56 5.54 -12.72
CA VAL A 15 4.42 6.42 -11.91
C VAL A 15 4.60 5.84 -10.52
N ASN A 16 5.32 4.71 -10.43
CA ASN A 16 5.72 4.18 -9.13
C ASN A 16 6.96 4.94 -8.62
N PRO A 17 6.83 5.79 -7.58
CA PRO A 17 7.96 6.58 -7.07
C PRO A 17 9.05 5.72 -6.42
N TYR A 18 8.76 4.46 -6.13
CA TYR A 18 9.68 3.51 -5.50
C TYR A 18 10.47 2.63 -6.49
N ARG A 19 10.14 2.67 -7.80
CA ARG A 19 10.90 1.94 -8.84
C ARG A 19 12.08 2.74 -9.40
N GLY A 20 12.28 3.98 -8.96
CA GLY A 20 13.43 4.83 -9.31
C GLY A 20 13.50 5.30 -10.77
N ALA A 21 12.85 4.62 -11.72
CA ALA A 21 12.93 4.94 -13.15
C ALA A 21 12.50 6.38 -13.49
N TRP A 22 11.44 6.89 -12.87
CA TRP A 22 10.98 8.27 -13.08
C TRP A 22 11.90 9.32 -12.45
N LEU A 23 12.45 9.00 -11.27
CA LEU A 23 13.44 9.85 -10.63
C LEU A 23 14.71 9.90 -11.47
N LEU A 24 15.16 8.75 -11.96
CA LEU A 24 16.32 8.63 -12.85
C LEU A 24 16.06 9.41 -14.15
N ALA A 25 14.89 9.25 -14.78
CA ALA A 25 14.52 10.01 -15.96
C ALA A 25 14.56 11.52 -15.70
N GLY A 26 14.01 11.98 -14.57
CA GLY A 26 14.06 13.38 -14.14
C GLY A 26 15.50 13.88 -13.96
N VAL A 27 16.33 13.13 -13.24
CA VAL A 27 17.75 13.45 -13.03
C VAL A 27 18.53 13.46 -14.35
N THR A 28 18.29 12.50 -15.25
CA THR A 28 18.95 12.47 -16.57
C THR A 28 18.53 13.65 -17.45
N ALA A 29 17.26 14.06 -17.40
CA ALA A 29 16.77 15.22 -18.14
C ALA A 29 17.37 16.53 -17.60
N LEU A 30 17.49 16.67 -16.28
CA LEU A 30 18.20 17.79 -15.65
C LEU A 30 19.67 17.82 -16.05
N TRP A 31 20.35 16.67 -15.98
CA TRP A 31 21.76 16.57 -16.33
C TRP A 31 22.02 16.89 -17.81
N PHE A 32 21.17 16.36 -18.70
CA PHE A 32 21.23 16.66 -20.13
C PHE A 32 20.98 18.15 -20.39
N GLY A 33 19.95 18.73 -19.77
CA GLY A 33 19.64 20.15 -19.90
C GLY A 33 20.76 21.06 -19.36
N ALA A 34 21.34 20.74 -18.21
CA ALA A 34 22.49 21.45 -17.66
C ALA A 34 23.73 21.31 -18.55
N GLY A 35 23.98 20.14 -19.12
CA GLY A 35 25.04 19.92 -20.10
C GLY A 35 24.87 20.77 -21.35
N MET A 36 23.64 20.88 -21.87
CA MET A 36 23.32 21.74 -23.01
C MET A 36 23.46 23.23 -22.68
N LEU A 37 23.01 23.68 -21.50
CA LEU A 37 23.23 25.06 -21.04
C LEU A 37 24.71 25.39 -20.93
N ARG A 38 25.51 24.46 -20.39
CA ARG A 38 26.97 24.61 -20.32
C ARG A 38 27.60 24.76 -21.69
N LEU A 39 27.18 23.95 -22.67
CA LEU A 39 27.71 24.03 -24.04
C LEU A 39 27.39 25.38 -24.69
N GLU A 40 26.16 25.87 -24.48
CA GLU A 40 25.71 27.15 -25.02
C GLU A 40 26.40 28.34 -24.34
N ALA A 41 26.48 28.34 -23.01
CA ALA A 41 27.12 29.40 -22.22
C ALA A 41 28.66 29.33 -22.29
N ARG A 42 29.23 28.20 -22.74
CA ARG A 42 30.67 27.86 -22.67
C ARG A 42 31.29 28.02 -21.28
N SER A 43 30.48 28.06 -20.24
CA SER A 43 30.90 28.27 -18.87
C SER A 43 30.09 27.38 -17.91
N TRP A 44 30.65 27.17 -16.72
CA TRP A 44 29.95 26.59 -15.58
C TRP A 44 29.36 27.65 -14.65
N ASP A 45 29.48 28.93 -15.00
CA ASP A 45 28.99 30.02 -14.17
C ASP A 45 27.44 30.04 -14.20
N PRO A 46 26.77 29.88 -13.05
CA PRO A 46 25.31 29.96 -12.97
C PRO A 46 24.74 31.27 -13.50
N GLN A 47 25.52 32.36 -13.44
CA GLN A 47 25.08 33.67 -13.96
C GLN A 47 24.96 33.67 -15.49
N ASP A 48 25.86 32.99 -16.19
CA ASP A 48 25.79 32.86 -17.65
C ASP A 48 24.62 31.95 -18.07
N TRP A 49 24.35 30.90 -17.28
CA TRP A 49 23.20 30.03 -17.50
C TRP A 49 21.88 30.79 -17.31
N ALA A 50 21.81 31.63 -16.28
CA ALA A 50 20.66 32.49 -16.03
C ALA A 50 20.42 33.48 -17.17
N ARG A 51 21.48 34.00 -17.81
CA ARG A 51 21.36 34.85 -19.01
C ARG A 51 20.82 34.09 -20.23
N VAL A 52 21.27 32.86 -20.47
CA VAL A 52 20.73 32.00 -21.54
C VAL A 52 19.27 31.65 -21.28
N LEU A 53 18.91 31.36 -20.02
CA LEU A 53 17.53 31.06 -19.64
C LEU A 53 16.63 32.30 -19.66
N SER A 54 17.11 33.48 -19.25
CA SER A 54 16.31 34.71 -19.28
C SER A 54 15.98 35.15 -20.70
N ALA A 55 16.85 34.84 -21.65
CA ALA A 55 16.61 35.06 -23.07
C ALA A 55 15.39 34.27 -23.62
N LEU A 56 14.90 33.22 -22.93
CA LEU A 56 13.63 32.57 -23.27
C LEU A 56 12.39 33.40 -22.93
N VAL A 57 12.52 34.36 -22.00
CA VAL A 57 11.41 35.18 -21.50
C VAL A 57 11.39 36.55 -22.17
N THR A 58 12.52 37.01 -22.70
CA THR A 58 12.70 38.39 -23.21
C THR A 58 12.64 38.52 -24.73
N ASP A 59 12.08 37.55 -25.45
CA ASP A 59 11.99 37.51 -26.93
C ASP A 59 13.32 37.66 -27.69
N ALA A 60 14.45 37.52 -26.98
CA ALA A 60 15.78 37.54 -27.58
C ALA A 60 16.01 36.29 -28.45
N HIS A 61 16.85 36.42 -29.48
CA HIS A 61 17.08 35.31 -30.40
C HIS A 61 17.82 34.17 -29.68
N LEU A 62 17.08 33.10 -29.36
CA LEU A 62 17.62 31.92 -28.71
C LEU A 62 18.04 30.87 -29.74
N SER A 63 19.22 30.28 -29.54
CA SER A 63 19.64 29.11 -30.30
C SER A 63 18.72 27.91 -30.03
N ILE A 64 18.71 26.97 -30.97
CA ILE A 64 17.98 25.70 -30.80
C ILE A 64 18.46 24.95 -29.55
N GLN A 65 19.76 25.04 -29.24
CA GLN A 65 20.37 24.39 -28.09
C GLN A 65 19.84 24.93 -26.76
N GLY A 66 19.72 26.26 -26.62
CA GLY A 66 19.13 26.88 -25.43
C GLY A 66 17.65 26.49 -25.22
N LYS A 67 16.87 26.37 -26.31
CA LYS A 67 15.46 25.95 -26.24
C LYS A 67 15.34 24.50 -25.79
N VAL A 68 16.16 23.61 -26.36
CA VAL A 68 16.20 22.19 -25.96
C VAL A 68 16.65 22.05 -24.50
N ALA A 69 17.64 22.83 -24.08
CA ALA A 69 18.13 22.83 -22.69
C ALA A 69 17.03 23.22 -21.70
N ALA A 70 16.30 24.31 -21.97
CA ALA A 70 15.21 24.77 -21.11
C ALA A 70 14.06 23.75 -21.03
N VAL A 71 13.67 23.15 -22.16
CA VAL A 71 12.63 22.10 -22.19
C VAL A 71 13.08 20.88 -21.39
N ALA A 72 14.34 20.44 -21.53
CA ALA A 72 14.87 19.30 -20.78
C ALA A 72 14.90 19.56 -19.27
N ILE A 73 15.30 20.76 -18.84
CA ILE A 73 15.30 21.14 -17.42
C ILE A 73 13.87 21.17 -16.88
N LEU A 74 12.94 21.83 -17.59
CA LEU A 74 11.55 21.93 -17.17
C LEU A 74 10.89 20.54 -17.06
N LEU A 75 11.15 19.66 -18.04
CA LEU A 75 10.70 18.27 -17.98
C LEU A 75 11.31 17.54 -16.78
N GLY A 76 12.62 17.71 -16.53
CA GLY A 76 13.31 17.11 -15.38
C GLY A 76 12.71 17.54 -14.04
N ILE A 77 12.47 18.84 -13.86
CA ILE A 77 11.78 19.39 -12.67
C ILE A 77 10.39 18.78 -12.54
N LEU A 78 9.61 18.77 -13.62
CA LEU A 78 8.24 18.26 -13.61
C LEU A 78 8.19 16.77 -13.21
N LEU A 79 9.12 15.96 -13.73
CA LEU A 79 9.22 14.55 -13.37
C LEU A 79 9.59 14.34 -11.89
N ILE A 80 10.51 15.14 -11.35
CA ILE A 80 10.91 15.04 -9.94
C ILE A 80 9.76 15.50 -9.03
N VAL A 81 9.11 16.62 -9.33
CA VAL A 81 7.95 17.12 -8.59
C VAL A 81 6.83 16.08 -8.61
N LEU A 82 6.57 15.46 -9.76
CA LEU A 82 5.60 14.37 -9.88
C LEU A 82 5.96 13.17 -8.99
N VAL A 83 7.23 12.75 -8.97
CA VAL A 83 7.69 11.65 -8.10
C VAL A 83 7.51 12.00 -6.62
N ILE A 84 7.86 13.23 -6.22
CA ILE A 84 7.70 13.72 -4.85
C ILE A 84 6.21 13.73 -4.47
N TRP A 85 5.37 14.30 -5.33
CA TRP A 85 3.93 14.36 -5.10
C TRP A 85 3.32 12.95 -4.99
N CYS A 86 3.67 12.03 -5.89
CA CYS A 86 3.22 10.63 -5.82
C CYS A 86 3.69 9.94 -4.53
N ARG A 87 4.91 10.20 -4.06
CA ARG A 87 5.44 9.61 -2.82
C ARG A 87 4.66 10.05 -1.58
N PHE A 88 4.14 11.27 -1.57
CA PHE A 88 3.38 11.80 -0.43
C PHE A 88 1.89 11.50 -0.51
N ASN A 89 1.31 11.39 -1.71
CA ASN A 89 -0.14 11.25 -1.89
C ASN A 89 -0.59 9.82 -2.23
N LEU A 90 0.29 8.95 -2.72
CA LEU A 90 -0.06 7.58 -3.08
C LEU A 90 0.45 6.57 -2.05
N PRO A 91 -0.31 5.50 -1.79
CA PRO A 91 0.16 4.42 -0.95
C PRO A 91 1.37 3.74 -1.57
N ARG A 92 2.27 3.26 -0.72
CA ARG A 92 3.46 2.54 -1.14
C ARG A 92 3.11 1.32 -1.97
N ASP A 93 3.88 1.07 -3.03
CA ASP A 93 3.66 -0.12 -3.85
C ASP A 93 3.98 -1.40 -3.04
N PRO A 94 3.06 -2.38 -2.97
CA PRO A 94 3.27 -3.68 -2.34
C PRO A 94 4.56 -4.38 -2.78
N SER A 95 4.97 -4.17 -4.04
CA SER A 95 6.14 -4.80 -4.64
C SER A 95 7.50 -4.34 -4.10
N THR A 96 7.49 -3.31 -3.24
CA THR A 96 8.67 -2.85 -2.52
C THR A 96 9.01 -3.72 -1.31
N PHE A 97 8.08 -4.57 -0.85
CA PHE A 97 8.31 -5.54 0.20
C PHE A 97 8.62 -6.90 -0.42
N ARG A 98 9.83 -7.41 -0.19
CA ARG A 98 10.34 -8.64 -0.84
C ARG A 98 10.84 -9.69 0.14
N ARG A 99 11.29 -9.29 1.33
CA ARG A 99 12.00 -10.16 2.26
C ARG A 99 11.12 -10.55 3.46
N PRO A 100 11.34 -11.72 4.10
CA PRO A 100 10.47 -12.21 5.17
C PRO A 100 10.42 -11.29 6.39
N HIS A 101 11.57 -10.73 6.80
CA HIS A 101 11.65 -9.76 7.90
C HIS A 101 10.91 -8.43 7.63
N GLN A 102 10.37 -8.23 6.43
CA GLN A 102 9.60 -7.03 6.09
C GLN A 102 8.10 -7.19 6.33
N ARG A 103 7.62 -8.37 6.78
CA ARG A 103 6.20 -8.60 7.10
C ARG A 103 5.69 -7.57 8.11
N GLY A 104 6.32 -7.45 9.29
CA GLY A 104 5.94 -6.44 10.27
C GLY A 104 6.05 -4.99 9.77
N LYS A 105 6.98 -4.71 8.84
CA LYS A 105 7.07 -3.38 8.20
C LYS A 105 5.89 -3.10 7.26
N ALA A 106 5.43 -4.11 6.51
CA ALA A 106 4.26 -4.00 5.66
C ALA A 106 3.00 -3.80 6.49
N LEU A 107 2.77 -4.63 7.53
CA LEU A 107 1.64 -4.48 8.44
C LEU A 107 1.60 -3.08 9.05
N ARG A 108 2.69 -2.62 9.68
CA ARG A 108 2.75 -1.26 10.25
C ARG A 108 2.47 -0.19 9.21
N TYR A 109 3.02 -0.31 7.99
CA TYR A 109 2.78 0.71 6.98
C TYR A 109 1.30 0.80 6.56
N TYR A 110 0.64 -0.31 6.27
CA TYR A 110 -0.73 -0.29 5.76
C TYR A 110 -1.80 -0.12 6.84
N VAL A 111 -1.48 -0.45 8.10
CA VAL A 111 -2.39 -0.26 9.25
C VAL A 111 -2.16 1.09 9.92
N THR A 112 -0.92 1.41 10.32
CA THR A 112 -0.65 2.62 11.11
C THR A 112 -0.06 3.77 10.29
N GLY A 113 0.64 3.47 9.19
CA GLY A 113 1.25 4.49 8.33
C GLY A 113 0.27 5.13 7.36
N LEU A 114 -0.69 4.37 6.85
CA LEU A 114 -1.77 4.84 6.00
C LEU A 114 -3.01 5.12 6.84
N LYS A 115 -3.32 6.41 7.00
CA LYS A 115 -4.42 6.87 7.85
C LYS A 115 -5.77 6.41 7.33
N GLY A 116 -6.65 5.98 8.25
CA GLY A 116 -8.09 5.90 8.03
C GLY A 116 -8.59 4.74 7.16
N GLY A 117 -7.81 3.64 7.07
CA GLY A 117 -8.26 2.46 6.32
C GLY A 117 -8.40 1.20 7.18
N LEU A 118 -7.33 0.78 7.85
CA LEU A 118 -7.34 -0.41 8.71
C LEU A 118 -6.84 -0.01 10.10
N ASP A 119 -7.52 -0.50 11.12
CA ASP A 119 -7.21 -0.19 12.52
C ASP A 119 -6.43 -1.32 13.20
N TYR A 120 -6.57 -2.52 12.65
CA TYR A 120 -5.94 -3.73 13.12
C TYR A 120 -5.63 -4.65 11.95
N ALA A 121 -4.47 -5.31 12.00
CA ALA A 121 -4.22 -6.48 11.19
C ALA A 121 -3.27 -7.45 11.90
N VAL A 122 -3.50 -8.74 11.68
CA VAL A 122 -2.70 -9.82 12.23
C VAL A 122 -2.49 -10.91 11.19
N LEU A 123 -1.26 -11.39 11.13
CA LEU A 123 -0.86 -12.53 10.34
C LEU A 123 -0.70 -13.73 11.28
N MET A 124 -1.44 -14.80 11.03
CA MET A 124 -1.51 -15.94 11.96
C MET A 124 -1.39 -17.28 11.24
N ARG A 125 -1.07 -18.29 12.04
CA ARG A 125 -1.17 -19.72 11.74
C ARG A 125 -2.26 -20.37 12.60
N PRO A 126 -2.71 -21.58 12.25
CA PRO A 126 -3.65 -22.33 13.07
C PRO A 126 -3.18 -22.50 14.51
N GLY A 127 -4.12 -22.57 15.45
CA GLY A 127 -3.79 -22.72 16.86
C GLY A 127 -3.37 -21.40 17.53
N GLY A 128 -3.65 -20.27 16.89
CA GLY A 128 -3.44 -18.95 17.47
C GLY A 128 -2.01 -18.41 17.43
N GLU A 129 -1.07 -19.06 16.71
CA GLU A 129 0.30 -18.53 16.58
C GLU A 129 0.29 -17.23 15.77
N CYS A 130 0.59 -16.12 16.45
CA CYS A 130 0.73 -14.81 15.83
C CYS A 130 2.13 -14.63 15.24
N LEU A 131 2.22 -14.52 13.92
CA LEU A 131 3.48 -14.27 13.22
C LEU A 131 3.86 -12.80 13.27
N GLU A 132 2.91 -11.91 12.99
CA GLU A 132 3.10 -10.47 12.97
C GLU A 132 1.76 -9.77 13.24
N GLU A 133 1.79 -8.61 13.88
CA GLU A 133 0.61 -7.85 14.24
C GLU A 133 0.88 -6.34 14.17
N ALA A 134 -0.12 -5.56 13.81
CA ALA A 134 -0.10 -4.11 13.91
C ALA A 134 -1.49 -3.56 14.21
N TRP A 135 -1.54 -2.46 14.97
CA TRP A 135 -2.77 -1.76 15.29
C TRP A 135 -2.55 -0.26 15.50
N GLU A 136 -3.54 0.56 15.14
CA GLU A 136 -3.52 2.01 15.32
C GLU A 136 -4.11 2.40 16.68
N ALA A 137 -3.27 2.36 17.72
CA ALA A 137 -3.71 2.56 19.11
C ALA A 137 -4.41 3.89 19.41
N ARG A 138 -4.22 4.94 18.61
CA ARG A 138 -4.88 6.24 18.79
C ARG A 138 -6.32 6.19 18.27
N HIS A 139 -6.50 5.87 17.00
CA HIS A 139 -7.82 5.79 16.39
C HIS A 139 -8.71 4.75 17.08
N CYS A 140 -8.15 3.57 17.41
CA CYS A 140 -8.89 2.56 18.16
C CYS A 140 -9.41 3.11 19.50
N ARG A 141 -8.58 3.85 20.26
CA ARG A 141 -9.03 4.43 21.55
C ARG A 141 -10.15 5.43 21.36
N ASP A 142 -10.08 6.27 20.34
CA ASP A 142 -11.10 7.27 20.06
C ASP A 142 -12.43 6.59 19.67
N CYS A 143 -12.37 5.57 18.81
CA CYS A 143 -13.56 4.82 18.36
C CYS A 143 -14.16 3.92 19.44
N LEU A 144 -13.36 3.29 20.31
CA LEU A 144 -13.84 2.40 21.36
C LEU A 144 -14.82 3.09 22.32
N THR A 145 -14.65 4.39 22.55
CA THR A 145 -15.59 5.17 23.39
C THR A 145 -16.98 5.33 22.77
N GLN A 146 -17.09 5.16 21.46
CA GLN A 146 -18.30 5.40 20.66
C GLN A 146 -19.02 4.09 20.29
N LEU A 147 -18.36 2.94 20.42
CA LEU A 147 -18.98 1.66 20.12
C LEU A 147 -20.12 1.37 21.11
N PRO A 148 -21.28 0.88 20.62
CA PRO A 148 -22.40 0.58 21.49
C PRO A 148 -22.03 -0.53 22.47
N ARG A 149 -22.37 -0.32 23.74
CA ARG A 149 -22.34 -1.38 24.73
C ARG A 149 -23.51 -2.32 24.41
N VAL A 150 -23.22 -3.47 23.83
CA VAL A 150 -24.25 -4.46 23.47
C VAL A 150 -24.99 -4.90 24.75
N PRO A 151 -26.30 -4.60 24.90
CA PRO A 151 -27.04 -4.99 26.09
C PRO A 151 -27.26 -6.51 26.09
N GLY A 152 -27.04 -7.16 27.23
CA GLY A 152 -27.31 -8.61 27.40
C GLY A 152 -26.10 -9.52 27.28
N LEU A 153 -24.96 -9.03 26.78
CA LEU A 153 -23.66 -9.70 26.94
C LEU A 153 -23.02 -9.21 28.26
N ALA A 154 -23.46 -9.82 29.36
CA ALA A 154 -22.65 -9.77 30.57
C ALA A 154 -21.26 -10.36 30.21
N GLU A 155 -20.21 -9.57 30.45
CA GLU A 155 -18.79 -9.95 30.47
C GLU A 155 -17.88 -9.70 29.25
N HIS A 156 -18.35 -9.57 27.99
CA HIS A 156 -17.41 -9.58 26.83
C HIS A 156 -17.43 -8.37 25.88
N VAL A 157 -17.92 -7.21 26.32
CA VAL A 157 -17.66 -5.96 25.56
C VAL A 157 -16.23 -5.53 25.83
N ALA A 158 -15.39 -5.44 24.79
CA ALA A 158 -14.02 -4.95 24.91
C ALA A 158 -14.01 -3.57 25.60
N ARG A 159 -13.42 -3.49 26.80
CA ARG A 159 -13.44 -2.28 27.62
C ARG A 159 -12.21 -1.43 27.39
N THR A 160 -11.13 -2.08 26.97
CA THR A 160 -9.84 -1.49 26.70
C THR A 160 -9.37 -1.83 25.29
N LEU A 161 -8.32 -1.13 24.84
CA LEU A 161 -7.65 -1.45 23.59
C LEU A 161 -7.13 -2.89 23.56
N ASP A 162 -6.59 -3.36 24.69
CA ASP A 162 -6.02 -4.71 24.79
C ASP A 162 -7.12 -5.78 24.73
N ASP A 163 -8.29 -5.51 25.31
CA ASP A 163 -9.47 -6.39 25.17
C ASP A 163 -9.91 -6.45 23.70
N GLN A 164 -9.93 -5.32 23.00
CA GLN A 164 -10.36 -5.25 21.60
C GLN A 164 -9.39 -6.01 20.69
N VAL A 165 -8.07 -5.84 20.91
CA VAL A 165 -7.05 -6.59 20.19
C VAL A 165 -7.18 -8.09 20.47
N THR A 166 -7.41 -8.47 21.72
CA THR A 166 -7.64 -9.87 22.11
C THR A 166 -8.88 -10.45 21.43
N TYR A 167 -9.97 -9.69 21.40
CA TYR A 167 -11.20 -10.06 20.71
C TYR A 167 -10.96 -10.25 19.22
N TRP A 168 -10.24 -9.35 18.56
CA TRP A 168 -9.90 -9.49 17.15
C TRP A 168 -9.03 -10.72 16.85
N ARG A 169 -8.07 -11.06 17.72
CA ARG A 169 -7.31 -12.32 17.60
C ARG A 169 -8.21 -13.54 17.72
N GLN A 170 -9.12 -13.55 18.70
CA GLN A 170 -10.08 -14.64 18.87
C GLN A 170 -11.01 -14.76 17.66
N ALA A 171 -11.51 -13.64 17.15
CA ALA A 171 -12.34 -13.61 15.95
C ALA A 171 -11.59 -14.13 14.72
N ALA A 172 -10.31 -13.79 14.55
CA ALA A 172 -9.48 -14.28 13.46
C ALA A 172 -9.37 -15.82 13.48
N GLU A 173 -9.11 -16.41 14.64
CA GLU A 173 -9.03 -17.86 14.83
C GLU A 173 -10.40 -18.54 14.62
N GLN A 174 -11.48 -17.98 15.15
CA GLN A 174 -12.84 -18.50 14.94
C GLN A 174 -13.25 -18.47 13.47
N ILE A 175 -12.94 -17.38 12.75
CA ILE A 175 -13.20 -17.27 11.31
C ILE A 175 -12.38 -18.30 10.55
N HIS A 176 -11.10 -18.50 10.89
CA HIS A 176 -10.27 -19.53 10.29
C HIS A 176 -10.88 -20.93 10.47
N GLN A 177 -11.28 -21.29 11.70
CA GLN A 177 -11.90 -22.59 11.99
C GLN A 177 -13.20 -22.80 11.21
N GLY A 178 -14.09 -21.80 11.20
CA GLY A 178 -15.33 -21.85 10.44
C GLY A 178 -15.11 -21.93 8.92
N MET A 179 -14.14 -21.18 8.40
CA MET A 179 -13.81 -21.18 6.97
C MET A 179 -13.14 -22.48 6.54
N SER A 180 -12.26 -23.04 7.37
CA SER A 180 -11.65 -24.36 7.14
C SER A 180 -12.72 -25.47 7.08
N ALA A 181 -13.70 -25.43 7.98
CA ALA A 181 -14.84 -26.35 7.95
C ALA A 181 -15.68 -26.19 6.68
N LEU A 182 -15.96 -24.94 6.27
CA LEU A 182 -16.68 -24.66 5.02
C LEU A 182 -15.91 -25.13 3.79
N ASP A 183 -14.60 -24.87 3.73
CA ASP A 183 -13.73 -25.31 2.65
C ASP A 183 -13.70 -26.84 2.53
N ALA A 184 -13.71 -27.57 3.66
CA ALA A 184 -13.79 -29.03 3.64
C ALA A 184 -15.10 -29.56 3.04
N VAL A 185 -16.22 -28.83 3.21
CA VAL A 185 -17.53 -29.17 2.63
C VAL A 185 -17.59 -28.84 1.14
N VAL A 186 -16.97 -27.74 0.71
CA VAL A 186 -17.01 -27.26 -0.68
C VAL A 186 -15.93 -27.90 -1.57
N ALA A 187 -14.79 -28.28 -1.00
CA ALA A 187 -13.67 -28.86 -1.75
C ALA A 187 -14.05 -30.08 -2.61
N PRO A 188 -14.90 -31.03 -2.16
CA PRO A 188 -15.38 -32.14 -2.99
C PRO A 188 -16.11 -31.70 -4.26
N ALA A 189 -16.77 -30.55 -4.24
CA ALA A 189 -17.48 -29.99 -5.39
C ALA A 189 -16.55 -29.36 -6.45
N ARG A 190 -15.23 -29.34 -6.22
CA ARG A 190 -14.21 -28.75 -7.11
C ARG A 190 -14.45 -27.27 -7.46
N GLN A 191 -15.22 -26.56 -6.65
CA GLN A 191 -15.51 -25.13 -6.83
C GLN A 191 -14.36 -24.21 -6.36
N GLY A 192 -13.24 -24.81 -5.94
CA GLY A 192 -12.12 -24.12 -5.30
C GLY A 192 -12.38 -23.87 -3.81
N GLY A 193 -11.32 -23.53 -3.07
CA GLY A 193 -11.43 -23.10 -1.67
C GLY A 193 -11.74 -21.61 -1.58
N ASN A 194 -12.44 -21.21 -0.51
CA ASN A 194 -12.68 -19.80 -0.21
C ASN A 194 -11.34 -19.10 0.01
N ARG A 195 -11.19 -17.88 -0.53
CA ARG A 195 -9.91 -17.15 -0.50
C ARG A 195 -9.95 -15.86 0.30
N ARG A 196 -11.14 -15.29 0.46
CA ARG A 196 -11.36 -14.01 1.11
C ARG A 196 -12.78 -13.96 1.67
N LEU A 197 -12.92 -13.44 2.89
CA LEU A 197 -14.19 -13.03 3.47
C LEU A 197 -14.11 -11.54 3.80
N VAL A 198 -15.21 -10.85 3.56
CA VAL A 198 -15.38 -9.45 3.93
C VAL A 198 -16.73 -9.34 4.62
N PHE A 199 -16.71 -8.95 5.88
CA PHE A 199 -17.90 -8.70 6.67
C PHE A 199 -18.06 -7.19 6.78
N ASP A 200 -19.10 -6.66 6.15
CA ASP A 200 -19.56 -5.29 6.37
C ASP A 200 -20.40 -5.33 7.65
N THR A 201 -19.92 -4.67 8.70
CA THR A 201 -20.59 -4.65 10.00
C THR A 201 -21.26 -3.31 10.21
N GLU A 202 -22.15 -3.20 11.19
CA GLU A 202 -22.80 -1.91 11.48
C GLU A 202 -21.79 -0.81 11.86
N TYR A 203 -20.64 -1.22 12.42
CA TYR A 203 -19.60 -0.34 12.93
C TYR A 203 -18.21 -0.70 12.36
N GLY A 204 -18.11 -0.72 11.03
CA GLY A 204 -16.87 -0.92 10.29
C GLY A 204 -16.86 -2.21 9.48
N GLY A 205 -15.75 -2.94 9.53
CA GLY A 205 -15.63 -4.16 8.73
C GLY A 205 -14.51 -5.09 9.17
N LEU A 206 -14.72 -6.38 8.91
CA LEU A 206 -13.74 -7.43 9.15
C LEU A 206 -13.32 -8.06 7.83
N PHE A 207 -12.02 -8.28 7.68
CA PHE A 207 -11.42 -8.81 6.47
C PHE A 207 -10.62 -10.06 6.83
N PHE A 208 -10.77 -11.10 6.03
CA PHE A 208 -10.00 -12.33 6.17
C PHE A 208 -9.52 -12.78 4.79
N ALA A 209 -8.28 -13.24 4.69
CA ALA A 209 -7.79 -13.89 3.48
C ALA A 209 -6.68 -14.90 3.77
N TYR A 210 -6.69 -16.01 3.05
CA TYR A 210 -5.56 -16.93 3.04
C TYR A 210 -4.41 -16.38 2.20
N LEU A 211 -3.23 -16.30 2.79
CA LEU A 211 -1.97 -16.18 2.07
C LEU A 211 -1.54 -17.56 1.57
N ARG A 212 -1.69 -18.55 2.44
CA ARG A 212 -1.50 -19.97 2.14
C ARG A 212 -2.76 -20.72 2.59
N PRO A 213 -3.63 -21.15 1.66
CA PRO A 213 -4.81 -21.91 2.02
C PRO A 213 -4.40 -23.32 2.47
N PRO A 214 -5.24 -24.00 3.29
CA PRO A 214 -5.05 -25.41 3.57
C PRO A 214 -5.11 -26.21 2.26
N VAL A 215 -4.18 -27.15 2.08
CA VAL A 215 -4.12 -28.02 0.90
C VAL A 215 -4.53 -29.44 1.29
N PRO A 216 -5.61 -29.99 0.68
CA PRO A 216 -6.01 -31.37 0.94
C PRO A 216 -4.86 -32.35 0.62
N GLY A 217 -4.49 -33.18 1.59
CA GLY A 217 -3.45 -34.22 1.43
C GLY A 217 -2.00 -33.75 1.60
N ALA A 218 -1.76 -32.48 1.92
CA ALA A 218 -0.42 -31.96 2.25
C ALA A 218 -0.42 -31.34 3.66
N PRO A 219 -0.38 -32.17 4.72
CA PRO A 219 -0.46 -31.71 6.11
C PRO A 219 0.70 -30.78 6.52
N ASP A 220 1.84 -30.88 5.84
CA ASP A 220 3.02 -30.05 6.12
C ASP A 220 2.91 -28.61 5.57
N ALA A 221 1.91 -28.34 4.72
CA ALA A 221 1.65 -27.01 4.19
C ALA A 221 0.80 -26.19 5.16
N GLU A 222 1.39 -25.87 6.31
CA GLU A 222 0.71 -25.12 7.38
C GLU A 222 0.10 -23.81 6.83
N PRO A 223 -1.23 -23.62 6.94
CA PRO A 223 -1.90 -22.48 6.35
C PRO A 223 -1.50 -21.20 7.06
N VAL A 224 -1.54 -20.10 6.32
CA VAL A 224 -1.22 -18.76 6.81
C VAL A 224 -2.32 -17.84 6.36
N TYR A 225 -2.92 -17.13 7.31
CA TYR A 225 -4.05 -16.26 7.05
C TYR A 225 -3.81 -14.86 7.62
N LEU A 226 -4.36 -13.87 6.91
CA LEU A 226 -4.37 -12.48 7.31
C LEU A 226 -5.80 -12.14 7.75
N PHE A 227 -5.91 -11.62 8.96
CA PHE A 227 -7.11 -10.98 9.44
C PHE A 227 -6.85 -9.48 9.60
N ALA A 228 -7.84 -8.66 9.29
CA ALA A 228 -7.80 -7.22 9.54
C ALA A 228 -9.18 -6.69 9.94
N ALA A 229 -9.19 -5.58 10.66
CA ALA A 229 -10.42 -4.90 11.05
C ALA A 229 -10.31 -3.39 10.78
N ALA A 230 -11.45 -2.79 10.46
CA ALA A 230 -11.68 -1.36 10.44
C ALA A 230 -12.86 -1.04 11.36
N LEU A 231 -12.73 0.01 12.18
CA LEU A 231 -13.75 0.55 13.08
C LEU A 231 -14.50 1.74 12.45
N SER A 232 -14.01 2.26 11.33
CA SER A 232 -14.66 3.35 10.60
C SER A 232 -15.58 2.82 9.50
N GLN A 233 -16.90 2.98 9.67
CA GLN A 233 -17.87 2.67 8.61
C GLN A 233 -17.67 3.55 7.38
N GLU A 234 -17.23 4.80 7.56
CA GLU A 234 -16.91 5.69 6.45
C GLU A 234 -15.79 5.12 5.58
N ALA A 235 -14.73 4.58 6.19
CA ALA A 235 -13.61 3.94 5.48
C ALA A 235 -14.04 2.69 4.70
N VAL A 236 -15.01 1.93 5.23
CA VAL A 236 -15.61 0.77 4.55
C VAL A 236 -16.50 1.21 3.39
N ASN A 237 -17.39 2.17 3.61
CA ASN A 237 -18.29 2.72 2.60
C ASN A 237 -17.52 3.35 1.43
N MET A 238 -16.43 4.07 1.71
CA MET A 238 -15.57 4.67 0.70
C MET A 238 -14.56 3.69 0.07
N LYS A 239 -14.59 2.40 0.43
CA LYS A 239 -13.68 1.36 -0.06
C LYS A 239 -12.20 1.61 0.26
N VAL A 240 -11.90 2.47 1.23
CA VAL A 240 -10.53 2.76 1.68
C VAL A 240 -9.98 1.55 2.44
N ALA A 241 -10.77 0.98 3.36
CA ALA A 241 -10.41 -0.22 4.12
C ALA A 241 -10.13 -1.42 3.19
N ASP A 242 -11.04 -1.66 2.22
CA ASP A 242 -10.89 -2.67 1.17
C ASP A 242 -9.57 -2.48 0.38
N THR A 243 -9.28 -1.24 -0.02
CA THR A 243 -8.06 -0.92 -0.79
C THR A 243 -6.80 -1.17 0.03
N HIS A 244 -6.78 -0.75 1.30
CA HIS A 244 -5.63 -0.96 2.19
C HIS A 244 -5.42 -2.45 2.47
N PHE A 245 -6.49 -3.19 2.70
CA PHE A 245 -6.44 -4.65 2.86
C PHE A 245 -5.88 -5.33 1.62
N ASP A 246 -6.33 -4.96 0.42
CA ASP A 246 -5.82 -5.54 -0.82
C ASP A 246 -4.34 -5.22 -1.06
N LEU A 247 -3.89 -4.01 -0.73
CA LEU A 247 -2.48 -3.62 -0.81
C LEU A 247 -1.62 -4.41 0.19
N LEU A 248 -2.08 -4.55 1.43
CA LEU A 248 -1.42 -5.37 2.45
C LEU A 248 -1.34 -6.84 2.04
N LEU A 249 -2.46 -7.42 1.59
CA LEU A 249 -2.53 -8.80 1.12
C LEU A 249 -1.57 -9.06 -0.04
N ARG A 250 -1.50 -8.14 -1.02
CA ARG A 250 -0.54 -8.23 -2.14
C ARG A 250 0.90 -8.17 -1.64
N ALA A 251 1.21 -7.29 -0.68
CA ALA A 251 2.55 -7.15 -0.14
C ALA A 251 2.98 -8.43 0.56
N LEU A 252 2.12 -9.00 1.40
CA LEU A 252 2.41 -10.22 2.14
C LEU A 252 2.47 -11.44 1.22
N LYS A 253 1.58 -11.58 0.23
CA LYS A 253 1.66 -12.67 -0.78
C LYS A 253 2.96 -12.63 -1.56
N GLN A 254 3.45 -11.43 -1.91
CA GLN A 254 4.73 -11.29 -2.57
C GLN A 254 5.91 -11.73 -1.67
N ILE A 255 5.88 -11.36 -0.39
CA ILE A 255 6.88 -11.82 0.57
C ILE A 255 6.85 -13.36 0.68
N GLU A 256 5.66 -13.96 0.84
CA GLU A 256 5.49 -15.42 0.93
C GLU A 256 5.97 -16.15 -0.33
N THR A 257 5.73 -15.59 -1.52
CA THR A 257 6.18 -16.19 -2.78
C THR A 257 7.70 -16.24 -2.84
N ASN A 258 8.39 -15.20 -2.38
CA ASN A 258 9.86 -15.15 -2.39
C ASN A 258 10.48 -16.07 -1.34
N VAL A 259 9.80 -16.38 -0.23
CA VAL A 259 10.25 -17.39 0.75
C VAL A 259 10.38 -18.76 0.11
N ARG A 260 9.50 -19.11 -0.84
CA ARG A 260 9.46 -20.44 -1.46
C ARG A 260 10.54 -20.69 -2.51
N VAL A 261 11.18 -19.63 -3.02
CA VAL A 261 12.19 -19.69 -4.08
C VAL A 261 13.61 -19.69 -3.50
N ALA A 262 13.77 -19.34 -2.23
CA ALA A 262 15.03 -19.33 -1.50
C ALA A 262 15.23 -20.64 -0.73
#